data_AF-A0AAU8TF02-F1
#
_entry.id   AF-A0AAU8TF02-F1
#
_cell.length_a   1.000
_cell.length_b   1.000
_cell.length_c   1.000
_cell.angle_alpha   90.00
_cell.angle_beta   90.00
_cell.angle_gamma   90.00
#
_symmetry.space_group_name_H-M   'P 1'
#
loop_
_entity.id
_entity.type
_entity.pdbx_description
1 polymer ?
#
loop_
_entity_poly.entity_id
_entity_poly.type
_entity_poly.pdbx_seq_one_letter_code
_entity_poly.pdbx_strand_id
1 'polypeptide(L)'
;MNTLLDLLKPAAWYVGIIAVVVIGLHLNRQDGFDEGYAKGLGEGETAIAKLRLEHSQEQQRIADATAEAAKQAVEDLRVQQDRGDLLATQLADAKDSLRNNTDQLKGEIARVTTLYRRTLESAPEPLPVGMFTVGFVRVWNKANGIGTAVPAQQARQAASGIATSPDGAGAADSLDSGVTQPLVLANQIRNGELHSSCRASLNRLIDWTLNGSN
;
A
#
# COMPACT_ATOMS: atom_id res chain seq x y z
N MET A 1 -45.52 89.44 -65.32
CA MET A 1 -45.45 88.04 -64.86
C MET A 1 -43.99 87.56 -64.65
N ASN A 2 -43.06 88.41 -64.18
CA ASN A 2 -41.64 88.02 -64.07
C ASN A 2 -41.10 88.00 -62.63
N THR A 3 -41.86 88.49 -61.65
CA THR A 3 -41.41 88.67 -60.27
C THR A 3 -41.46 87.40 -59.40
N LEU A 4 -42.28 86.40 -59.77
CA LEU A 4 -42.34 85.10 -59.07
C LEU A 4 -41.22 84.13 -59.51
N LEU A 5 -40.79 84.20 -60.77
CA LEU A 5 -39.74 83.34 -61.32
C LEU A 5 -38.33 83.77 -60.87
N ASP A 6 -38.08 85.07 -60.63
CA ASP A 6 -36.78 85.54 -60.13
C ASP A 6 -36.57 85.28 -58.63
N LEU A 7 -37.63 85.08 -57.84
CA LEU A 7 -37.54 84.67 -56.44
C LEU A 7 -37.30 83.15 -56.29
N LEU A 8 -37.73 82.36 -57.27
CA LEU A 8 -37.58 80.90 -57.31
C LEU A 8 -36.17 80.44 -57.74
N LYS A 9 -35.44 81.24 -58.52
CA LYS A 9 -34.07 80.96 -58.95
C LYS A 9 -33.07 80.78 -57.79
N PRO A 10 -32.98 81.68 -56.79
CA PRO A 10 -32.09 81.46 -55.66
C PRO A 10 -32.55 80.28 -54.80
N ALA A 11 -33.86 80.07 -54.63
CA ALA A 11 -34.40 78.93 -53.87
C ALA A 11 -34.05 77.58 -54.53
N ALA A 12 -34.13 77.48 -55.86
CA ALA A 12 -33.73 76.28 -56.60
C ALA A 12 -32.22 75.98 -56.47
N TRP A 13 -31.38 77.02 -56.43
CA TRP A 13 -29.95 76.91 -56.15
C TRP A 13 -29.69 76.36 -54.74
N TYR A 14 -30.38 76.87 -53.71
CA TYR A 14 -30.24 76.38 -52.35
C TYR A 14 -30.72 74.92 -52.20
N VAL A 15 -31.81 74.54 -52.86
CA VAL A 15 -32.30 73.14 -52.87
C VAL A 15 -31.30 72.21 -53.58
N GLY A 16 -30.69 72.66 -54.68
CA GLY A 16 -29.63 71.91 -55.36
C GLY A 16 -28.40 71.67 -54.46
N ILE A 17 -27.96 72.69 -53.72
CA ILE A 17 -26.87 72.55 -52.74
C ILE A 17 -27.25 71.58 -51.62
N ILE A 18 -28.45 71.70 -51.06
CA ILE A 18 -28.91 70.82 -49.98
C ILE A 18 -28.95 69.37 -50.48
N ALA A 19 -29.43 69.12 -51.71
CA ALA A 19 -29.44 67.79 -52.30
C ALA A 19 -28.02 67.22 -52.45
N VAL A 20 -27.06 68.02 -52.93
CA VAL A 20 -25.65 67.60 -53.04
C VAL A 20 -25.04 67.30 -51.67
N VAL A 21 -25.30 68.12 -50.66
CA VAL A 21 -24.82 67.90 -49.29
C VAL A 21 -25.42 66.63 -48.69
N VAL A 22 -26.73 66.39 -48.87
CA VAL A 22 -27.41 65.19 -48.37
C VAL A 22 -26.91 63.93 -49.06
N ILE A 23 -26.72 63.96 -50.38
CA ILE A 23 -26.15 62.84 -51.14
C ILE A 23 -24.71 62.57 -50.71
N GLY A 24 -23.89 63.62 -50.54
CA GLY A 24 -22.53 63.50 -50.03
C GLY A 24 -22.47 62.91 -48.62
N LEU A 25 -23.37 63.32 -47.72
CA LEU A 25 -23.49 62.76 -46.38
C LEU A 25 -23.93 61.29 -46.40
N HIS A 26 -24.79 60.91 -47.34
CA HIS A 26 -25.27 59.53 -47.45
C HIS A 26 -24.18 58.57 -47.96
N LEU A 27 -23.43 58.98 -48.99
CA LEU A 27 -22.31 58.21 -49.54
C LEU A 27 -21.18 58.04 -48.50
N ASN A 28 -20.80 59.12 -47.82
CA ASN A 28 -19.75 59.10 -46.80
C ASN A 28 -20.14 58.22 -45.59
N ARG A 29 -21.44 58.12 -45.29
CA ARG A 29 -21.96 57.23 -44.24
C ARG A 29 -21.95 55.75 -44.65
N GLN A 30 -22.12 55.44 -45.93
CA GLN A 30 -22.01 54.08 -46.46
C GLN A 30 -20.56 53.60 -46.46
N ASP A 31 -19.64 54.40 -47.00
CA ASP A 31 -18.21 54.05 -47.03
C ASP A 31 -17.66 53.85 -45.61
N GLY A 32 -18.01 54.73 -44.68
CA GLY A 32 -17.61 54.58 -43.27
C GLY A 32 -18.25 53.38 -42.55
N PHE A 33 -19.43 52.94 -42.99
CA PHE A 33 -20.07 51.74 -42.45
C PHE A 33 -19.40 50.46 -42.96
N ASP A 34 -19.10 50.40 -44.26
CA ASP A 34 -18.45 49.24 -44.88
C ASP A 34 -17.00 49.09 -44.41
N GLU A 35 -16.26 50.19 -44.30
CA GLU A 35 -14.90 50.19 -43.76
C GLU A 35 -14.88 49.77 -42.28
N GLY A 36 -15.82 50.30 -41.47
CA GLY A 36 -15.97 49.90 -40.07
C GLY A 36 -16.37 48.43 -39.90
N TYR A 37 -17.27 47.93 -40.75
CA TYR A 37 -17.70 46.54 -40.75
C TYR A 37 -16.56 45.60 -41.16
N ALA A 38 -15.85 45.91 -42.26
CA ALA A 38 -14.72 45.12 -42.73
C ALA A 38 -13.58 45.08 -41.70
N LYS A 39 -13.29 46.22 -41.06
CA LYS A 39 -12.32 46.29 -39.97
C LYS A 39 -12.74 45.47 -38.76
N GLY A 40 -13.99 45.58 -38.32
CA GLY A 40 -14.54 44.80 -37.21
C GLY A 40 -14.54 43.29 -37.50
N LEU A 41 -14.82 42.88 -38.73
CA LEU A 41 -14.75 41.49 -39.18
C LEU A 41 -13.30 40.97 -39.11
N GLY A 42 -12.34 41.73 -39.64
CA GLY A 42 -10.92 41.36 -39.62
C GLY A 42 -10.33 41.29 -38.21
N GLU A 43 -10.63 42.27 -37.35
CA GLU A 43 -10.22 42.26 -35.94
C GLU A 43 -10.89 41.10 -35.17
N GLY A 44 -12.15 40.79 -35.49
CA GLY A 44 -12.87 39.65 -34.92
C GLY A 44 -12.27 38.30 -35.30
N GLU A 45 -12.00 38.07 -36.59
CA GLU A 45 -11.38 36.84 -37.09
C GLU A 45 -9.98 36.63 -36.52
N THR A 46 -9.18 37.69 -36.44
CA THR A 46 -7.83 37.62 -35.83
C THR A 46 -7.90 37.33 -34.33
N ALA A 47 -8.83 37.93 -33.59
CA ALA A 47 -9.05 37.63 -32.18
C ALA A 47 -9.48 36.17 -31.96
N ILE A 48 -10.39 35.64 -32.80
CA ILE A 48 -10.84 34.25 -32.75
C ILE A 48 -9.68 33.30 -33.08
N ALA A 49 -8.89 33.60 -34.11
CA ALA A 49 -7.73 32.79 -34.49
C ALA A 49 -6.68 32.73 -33.35
N LYS A 50 -6.41 33.87 -32.69
CA LYS A 50 -5.51 33.94 -31.54
C LYS A 50 -6.03 33.11 -30.37
N LEU A 51 -7.31 33.24 -30.03
CA LEU A 51 -7.92 32.49 -28.95
C LEU A 51 -7.89 30.98 -29.22
N ARG A 52 -8.14 30.54 -30.46
CA ARG A 52 -8.03 29.12 -30.85
C ARG A 52 -6.60 28.62 -30.70
N LEU A 53 -5.61 29.41 -31.10
CA LEU A 53 -4.20 29.05 -30.96
C LEU A 53 -3.81 28.89 -29.49
N GLU A 54 -4.11 29.88 -28.65
CA GLU A 54 -3.84 29.83 -27.21
C GLU A 54 -4.50 28.62 -26.55
N HIS A 55 -5.77 28.36 -26.88
CA HIS A 55 -6.49 27.22 -26.32
C HIS A 55 -5.92 25.87 -26.80
N SER A 56 -5.48 25.78 -28.06
CA SER A 56 -4.81 24.57 -28.57
C SER A 56 -3.46 24.32 -27.90
N GLN A 57 -2.70 25.37 -27.61
CA GLN A 57 -1.42 25.27 -26.90
C GLN A 57 -1.62 24.86 -25.45
N GLU A 58 -2.64 25.41 -24.78
CA GLU A 58 -2.96 25.02 -23.41
C GLU A 58 -3.43 23.56 -23.34
N GLN A 59 -4.28 23.12 -24.29
CA GLN A 59 -4.69 21.72 -24.38
C GLN A 59 -3.50 20.78 -24.61
N GLN A 60 -2.54 21.17 -25.45
CA GLN A 60 -1.30 20.40 -25.64
C GLN A 60 -0.48 20.34 -24.36
N ARG A 61 -0.27 21.46 -23.66
CA ARG A 61 0.47 21.48 -22.39
C ARG A 61 -0.17 20.61 -21.33
N ILE A 62 -1.51 20.65 -21.21
CA ILE A 62 -2.25 19.79 -20.29
C ILE A 62 -2.06 18.32 -20.70
N ALA A 63 -2.23 17.99 -21.98
CA ALA A 63 -2.05 16.63 -22.47
C ALA A 63 -0.63 16.10 -22.17
N ASP A 64 0.41 16.89 -22.47
CA ASP A 64 1.80 16.53 -22.19
C ASP A 64 2.05 16.35 -20.69
N ALA A 65 1.56 17.28 -19.85
CA ALA A 65 1.69 17.18 -18.40
C ALA A 65 0.97 15.93 -17.84
N THR A 66 -0.23 15.61 -18.35
CA THR A 66 -0.95 14.40 -17.94
C THR A 66 -0.25 13.12 -18.40
N ALA A 67 0.35 13.13 -19.59
CA ALA A 67 1.09 11.99 -20.11
C ALA A 67 2.36 11.73 -19.29
N GLU A 68 3.10 12.77 -18.92
CA GLU A 68 4.28 12.65 -18.04
C GLU A 68 3.89 12.21 -16.62
N ALA A 69 2.83 12.78 -16.04
CA ALA A 69 2.34 12.35 -14.73
C ALA A 69 1.86 10.88 -14.75
N ALA A 70 1.21 10.44 -15.82
CA ALA A 70 0.81 9.05 -15.98
C ALA A 70 2.02 8.10 -16.09
N LYS A 71 3.06 8.49 -16.84
CA LYS A 71 4.31 7.71 -16.90
C LYS A 71 4.96 7.58 -15.53
N GLN A 72 5.08 8.68 -14.79
CA GLN A 72 5.63 8.67 -13.43
C GLN A 72 4.82 7.76 -12.50
N ALA A 73 3.48 7.86 -12.53
CA ALA A 73 2.62 7.01 -11.73
C ALA A 73 2.75 5.52 -12.08
N VAL A 74 2.97 5.19 -13.36
CA VAL A 74 3.22 3.79 -13.79
C VAL A 74 4.57 3.28 -13.30
N GLU A 75 5.62 4.09 -13.39
CA GLU A 75 6.94 3.71 -12.85
C GLU A 75 6.92 3.54 -11.33
N ASP A 76 6.28 4.46 -10.61
CA ASP A 76 6.10 4.34 -9.16
C ASP A 76 5.31 3.09 -8.80
N LEU A 77 4.22 2.80 -9.52
CA LEU A 77 3.44 1.59 -9.34
C LEU A 77 4.30 0.34 -9.58
N ARG A 78 5.14 0.34 -10.61
CA ARG A 78 6.03 -0.78 -10.93
C ARG A 78 7.06 -1.00 -9.83
N VAL A 79 7.69 0.05 -9.30
CA VAL A 79 8.62 -0.05 -8.17
C VAL A 79 7.94 -0.64 -6.94
N GLN A 80 6.70 -0.22 -6.66
CA GLN A 80 5.92 -0.77 -5.55
C GLN A 80 5.55 -2.25 -5.77
N GLN A 81 5.21 -2.63 -7.01
CA GLN A 81 4.94 -4.02 -7.38
C GLN A 81 6.19 -4.90 -7.24
N ASP A 82 7.32 -4.48 -7.79
CA ASP A 82 8.59 -5.20 -7.69
C ASP A 82 9.01 -5.39 -6.23
N ARG A 83 8.81 -4.36 -5.39
CA ARG A 83 9.05 -4.44 -3.95
C ARG A 83 8.07 -5.42 -3.27
N GLY A 84 6.80 -5.40 -3.66
CA GLY A 84 5.78 -6.32 -3.17
C GLY A 84 6.11 -7.78 -3.49
N ASP A 85 6.50 -8.05 -4.74
CA ASP A 85 6.86 -9.39 -5.22
C ASP A 85 8.11 -9.92 -4.54
N LEU A 86 9.12 -9.07 -4.33
CA LEU A 86 10.31 -9.41 -3.56
C LEU A 86 9.96 -9.80 -2.12
N LEU A 87 9.13 -9.00 -1.44
CA LEU A 87 8.69 -9.29 -0.07
C LEU A 87 7.85 -10.55 0.01
N ALA A 88 6.99 -10.81 -0.98
CA ALA A 88 6.19 -12.02 -1.06
C ALA A 88 7.08 -13.27 -1.22
N THR A 89 8.10 -13.19 -2.08
CA THR A 89 9.09 -14.25 -2.29
C THR A 89 9.88 -14.53 -1.00
N GLN A 90 10.43 -13.49 -0.37
CA GLN A 90 11.15 -13.64 0.90
C GLN A 90 10.28 -14.25 2.00
N LEU A 91 8.99 -13.91 2.04
CA LEU A 91 8.05 -14.49 3.00
C LEU A 91 7.78 -15.98 2.71
N ALA A 92 7.65 -16.36 1.45
CA ALA A 92 7.50 -17.76 1.05
C ALA A 92 8.74 -18.58 1.43
N ASP A 93 9.93 -18.10 1.07
CA ASP A 93 11.21 -18.76 1.40
C ASP A 93 11.40 -18.93 2.92
N ALA A 94 11.06 -17.91 3.70
CA ALA A 94 11.13 -17.98 5.15
C ALA A 94 10.18 -19.05 5.72
N LYS A 95 8.94 -19.15 5.20
CA LYS A 95 7.98 -20.17 5.61
C LYS A 95 8.45 -21.59 5.26
N ASP A 96 9.00 -21.77 4.07
CA ASP A 96 9.49 -23.07 3.63
C ASP A 96 10.73 -23.50 4.43
N SER A 97 11.65 -22.58 4.72
CA SER A 97 12.79 -22.83 5.61
C SER A 97 12.35 -23.26 7.02
N LEU A 98 11.38 -22.54 7.61
CA LEU A 98 10.83 -22.90 8.92
C LEU A 98 10.18 -24.29 8.91
N ARG A 99 9.37 -24.59 7.89
CA ARG A 99 8.73 -25.91 7.75
C ARG A 99 9.77 -27.03 7.62
N ASN A 100 10.75 -26.86 6.74
CA ASN A 100 11.80 -27.86 6.52
C ASN A 100 12.63 -28.10 7.78
N ASN A 101 13.02 -27.03 8.49
CA ASN A 101 13.75 -27.14 9.75
C ASN A 101 12.92 -27.87 10.82
N THR A 102 11.65 -27.52 10.95
CA THR A 102 10.75 -28.15 11.93
C THR A 102 10.52 -29.63 11.62
N ASP A 103 10.34 -30.00 10.35
CA ASP A 103 10.16 -31.39 9.95
C ASP A 103 11.46 -32.21 10.12
N GLN A 104 12.63 -31.65 9.78
CA GLN A 104 13.92 -32.26 10.05
C GLN A 104 14.13 -32.50 11.55
N LEU A 105 13.94 -31.47 12.38
CA LEU A 105 14.16 -31.53 13.82
C LEU A 105 13.20 -32.53 14.49
N LYS A 106 11.93 -32.61 14.04
CA LYS A 106 11.00 -33.66 14.49
C LYS A 106 11.51 -35.06 14.13
N GLY A 107 12.05 -35.25 12.93
CA GLY A 107 12.68 -36.51 12.53
C GLY A 107 13.88 -36.86 13.42
N GLU A 108 14.67 -35.86 13.80
CA GLU A 108 15.81 -36.02 14.71
C GLU A 108 15.38 -36.39 16.13
N ILE A 109 14.27 -35.85 16.64
CA ILE A 109 13.73 -36.22 17.96
C ILE A 109 13.57 -37.73 18.07
N ALA A 110 12.94 -38.38 17.08
CA ALA A 110 12.74 -39.83 17.11
C ALA A 110 14.08 -40.58 17.18
N ARG A 111 15.08 -40.13 16.40
CA ARG A 111 16.42 -40.71 16.39
C ARG A 111 17.14 -40.60 17.74
N VAL A 112 17.05 -39.45 18.39
CA VAL A 112 17.80 -39.18 19.64
C VAL A 112 17.07 -39.63 20.91
N THR A 113 15.79 -39.99 20.82
CA THR A 113 14.98 -40.39 22.00
C THR A 113 14.67 -41.88 22.06
N THR A 114 15.08 -42.67 21.07
CA THR A 114 14.73 -44.11 21.01
C THR A 114 15.88 -45.02 21.42
N LEU A 115 17.12 -44.72 21.01
CA LEU A 115 18.29 -45.57 21.23
C LEU A 115 19.44 -44.75 21.80
N TYR A 116 20.23 -45.34 22.68
CA TYR A 116 21.48 -44.78 23.14
C TYR A 116 22.60 -45.83 23.17
N ARG A 117 23.85 -45.37 23.18
CA ARG A 117 25.04 -46.21 23.35
C ARG A 117 25.81 -45.69 24.55
N ARG A 118 26.34 -46.60 25.38
CA ARG A 118 27.13 -46.23 26.57
C ARG A 118 28.54 -45.79 26.20
N THR A 119 29.09 -46.40 25.16
CA THR A 119 30.39 -46.08 24.56
C THR A 119 30.29 -46.17 23.04
N LEU A 120 31.23 -45.57 22.31
CA LEU A 120 31.19 -45.55 20.84
C LEU A 120 31.21 -46.96 20.22
N GLU A 121 31.89 -47.89 20.87
CA GLU A 121 32.02 -49.30 20.45
C GLU A 121 30.84 -50.20 20.89
N SER A 122 29.92 -49.70 21.73
CA SER A 122 28.79 -50.50 22.24
C SER A 122 27.64 -50.59 21.24
N ALA A 123 26.91 -51.71 21.25
CA ALA A 123 25.65 -51.85 20.51
C ALA A 123 24.61 -50.84 21.04
N PRO A 124 23.69 -50.33 20.18
CA PRO A 124 22.65 -49.41 20.64
C PRO A 124 21.63 -50.17 21.49
N GLU A 125 21.30 -49.61 22.65
CA GLU A 125 20.27 -50.12 23.56
C GLU A 125 19.12 -49.11 23.69
N PRO A 126 17.89 -49.57 24.00
CA PRO A 126 16.74 -48.68 24.20
C PRO A 126 17.03 -47.62 25.26
N LEU A 127 16.68 -46.37 24.96
CA LEU A 127 16.86 -45.28 25.91
C LEU A 127 16.00 -45.52 27.16
N PRO A 128 16.57 -45.44 28.38
CA PRO A 128 15.78 -45.50 29.60
C PRO A 128 14.71 -44.39 29.60
N VAL A 129 13.52 -44.72 30.11
CA VAL A 129 12.42 -43.75 30.19
C VAL A 129 12.84 -42.60 31.10
N GLY A 130 13.02 -41.41 30.52
CA GLY A 130 13.20 -40.19 31.30
C GLY A 130 11.86 -39.74 31.85
N MET A 131 11.72 -39.74 33.16
CA MET A 131 10.51 -39.25 33.84
C MET A 131 10.68 -37.78 34.19
N PHE A 132 9.70 -36.96 33.81
CA PHE A 132 9.59 -35.58 34.27
C PHE A 132 8.49 -35.50 35.32
N THR A 133 8.77 -34.83 36.43
CA THR A 133 7.81 -34.76 37.52
C THR A 133 6.79 -33.64 37.31
N VAL A 134 5.65 -33.68 38.01
CA VAL A 134 4.65 -32.60 37.98
C VAL A 134 5.28 -31.26 38.40
N GLY A 135 6.22 -31.28 39.34
CA GLY A 135 6.98 -30.10 39.76
C GLY A 135 7.86 -29.52 38.63
N PHE A 136 8.50 -30.37 37.82
CA PHE A 136 9.23 -29.93 36.63
C PHE A 136 8.31 -29.20 35.66
N VAL A 137 7.15 -29.79 35.33
CA VAL A 137 6.19 -29.19 34.39
C VAL A 137 5.63 -27.88 34.93
N ARG A 138 5.37 -27.77 36.24
CA ARG A 138 4.93 -26.50 36.84
C ARG A 138 5.96 -25.40 36.67
N VAL A 139 7.23 -25.67 36.99
CA VAL A 139 8.32 -24.67 36.80
C VAL A 139 8.47 -24.31 35.33
N TRP A 140 8.41 -25.31 34.43
CA TRP A 140 8.46 -25.11 32.99
C TRP A 140 7.33 -24.19 32.48
N ASN A 141 6.08 -24.47 32.86
CA ASN A 141 4.93 -23.65 32.45
C ASN A 141 5.03 -22.23 32.99
N LYS A 142 5.43 -22.07 34.26
CA LYS A 142 5.67 -20.75 34.87
C LYS A 142 6.75 -19.97 34.12
N ALA A 143 7.85 -20.62 33.73
CA ALA A 143 8.92 -20.01 32.96
C ALA A 143 8.47 -19.59 31.54
N ASN A 144 7.54 -20.34 30.93
CA ASN A 144 6.95 -20.01 29.63
C ASN A 144 5.78 -19.00 29.72
N GLY A 145 5.55 -18.40 30.90
CA GLY A 145 4.45 -17.45 31.10
C GLY A 145 3.05 -18.08 31.02
N ILE A 146 2.97 -19.42 31.00
CA ILE A 146 1.71 -20.16 31.08
C ILE A 146 1.28 -20.13 32.54
N GLY A 147 0.50 -19.12 32.90
CA GLY A 147 -0.14 -19.03 34.20
C GLY A 147 -1.05 -20.24 34.44
N THR A 148 -1.40 -20.49 35.71
CA THR A 148 -2.26 -21.58 36.17
C THR A 148 -3.70 -21.55 35.63
N ALA A 149 -4.02 -20.58 34.78
CA ALA A 149 -5.29 -20.42 34.09
C ALA A 149 -5.34 -21.16 32.73
N VAL A 150 -4.84 -22.40 32.67
CA VAL A 150 -5.34 -23.31 31.62
C VAL A 150 -6.79 -23.61 32.00
N PRO A 151 -7.80 -23.34 31.15
CA PRO A 151 -9.17 -23.70 31.46
C PRO A 151 -9.19 -25.19 31.80
N ALA A 152 -9.75 -25.51 32.98
CA ALA A 152 -9.78 -26.86 33.54
C ALA A 152 -10.41 -27.93 32.62
N GLN A 153 -10.91 -27.54 31.44
CA GLN A 153 -11.44 -28.42 30.41
C GLN A 153 -10.36 -29.20 29.65
N GLN A 154 -9.17 -28.64 29.37
CA GLN A 154 -8.09 -29.39 28.69
C GLN A 154 -7.24 -30.25 29.64
N ALA A 155 -7.12 -29.88 30.92
CA ALA A 155 -6.38 -30.69 31.89
C ALA A 155 -7.11 -31.98 32.29
N ARG A 156 -8.45 -32.04 32.13
CA ARG A 156 -9.26 -33.21 32.50
C ARG A 156 -9.22 -34.36 31.50
N GLN A 157 -8.70 -34.16 30.28
CA GLN A 157 -8.62 -35.24 29.28
C GLN A 157 -7.34 -36.08 29.37
N ALA A 158 -6.33 -35.68 30.17
CA ALA A 158 -5.05 -36.39 30.25
C ALA A 158 -4.72 -37.04 31.61
N ALA A 159 -5.42 -36.71 32.70
CA ALA A 159 -5.13 -37.34 33.99
C ALA A 159 -6.39 -37.49 34.85
N SER A 160 -6.80 -38.73 35.08
CA SER A 160 -7.61 -39.09 36.22
C SER A 160 -6.78 -38.88 37.49
N GLY A 161 -7.13 -37.88 38.30
CA GLY A 161 -6.77 -37.83 39.71
C GLY A 161 -5.88 -36.67 40.15
N ILE A 162 -6.40 -35.96 41.16
CA ILE A 162 -5.71 -35.02 42.07
C ILE A 162 -5.46 -33.61 41.50
N ALA A 163 -6.48 -32.76 41.64
CA ALA A 163 -6.31 -31.32 41.65
C ALA A 163 -5.53 -30.90 42.91
N THR A 164 -4.32 -30.40 42.75
CA THR A 164 -3.56 -29.74 43.82
C THR A 164 -3.40 -28.25 43.47
N SER A 165 -3.50 -27.39 44.49
CA SER A 165 -3.54 -25.93 44.36
C SER A 165 -2.43 -25.31 43.49
N PRO A 166 -2.69 -24.12 42.91
CA PRO A 166 -1.86 -23.57 41.84
C PRO A 166 -0.48 -23.05 42.28
N ASP A 167 -0.26 -22.89 43.59
CA ASP A 167 0.85 -22.07 44.12
C ASP A 167 1.81 -22.78 45.09
N GLY A 168 1.66 -24.08 45.34
CA GLY A 168 2.46 -24.78 46.35
C GLY A 168 3.36 -25.87 45.77
N ALA A 169 4.67 -25.77 46.00
CA ALA A 169 5.53 -26.95 45.94
C ALA A 169 5.07 -27.96 47.00
N GLY A 170 4.79 -29.19 46.62
CA GLY A 170 4.17 -30.18 47.50
C GLY A 170 4.44 -31.62 47.06
N ALA A 171 3.99 -32.60 47.84
CA ALA A 171 4.25 -34.02 47.55
C ALA A 171 3.75 -34.48 46.17
N ALA A 172 2.74 -33.82 45.62
CA ALA A 172 2.25 -34.04 44.25
C ALA A 172 3.30 -33.73 43.17
N ASP A 173 4.29 -32.89 43.46
CA ASP A 173 5.34 -32.49 42.51
C ASP A 173 6.28 -33.61 42.14
N SER A 174 6.39 -34.63 43.00
CA SER A 174 7.24 -35.80 42.79
C SER A 174 6.54 -36.87 41.96
N LEU A 175 5.24 -36.70 41.65
CA LEU A 175 4.51 -37.62 40.78
C LEU A 175 5.00 -37.49 39.34
N ASP A 176 4.89 -38.60 38.60
CA ASP A 176 5.09 -38.60 37.16
C ASP A 176 4.07 -37.67 36.49
N SER A 177 4.56 -36.78 35.63
CA SER A 177 3.71 -35.86 34.87
C SER A 177 3.15 -36.47 33.58
N GLY A 178 3.66 -37.63 33.14
CA GLY A 178 3.36 -38.21 31.84
C GLY A 178 4.00 -37.46 30.66
N VAL A 179 4.73 -36.38 30.91
CA VAL A 179 5.54 -35.69 29.89
C VAL A 179 6.78 -36.51 29.60
N THR A 180 7.07 -36.71 28.31
CA THR A 180 8.19 -37.53 27.82
C THR A 180 9.28 -36.65 27.19
N GLN A 181 10.50 -37.17 27.06
CA GLN A 181 11.61 -36.45 26.43
C GLN A 181 11.29 -35.95 25.01
N PRO A 182 10.61 -36.73 24.13
CA PRO A 182 10.14 -36.23 22.84
C PRO A 182 9.22 -35.01 22.93
N LEU A 183 8.31 -34.97 23.91
CA LEU A 183 7.37 -33.85 24.10
C LEU A 183 8.10 -32.57 24.52
N VAL A 184 9.10 -32.69 25.39
CA VAL A 184 9.93 -31.54 25.82
C VAL A 184 10.73 -30.99 24.64
N LEU A 185 11.40 -31.85 23.86
CA LEU A 185 12.15 -31.43 22.69
C LEU A 185 11.24 -30.80 21.62
N ALA A 186 10.08 -31.39 21.36
CA ALA A 186 9.13 -30.85 20.39
C ALA A 186 8.60 -29.47 20.81
N ASN A 187 8.35 -29.27 22.11
CA ASN A 187 7.98 -27.96 22.64
C ASN A 187 9.12 -26.94 22.47
N GLN A 188 10.36 -27.31 22.79
CA GLN A 188 11.51 -26.44 22.65
C GLN A 188 11.78 -26.03 21.18
N ILE A 189 11.65 -26.97 20.24
CA ILE A 189 11.77 -26.69 18.80
C ILE A 189 10.74 -25.65 18.37
N ARG A 190 9.47 -25.86 18.75
CA ARG A 190 8.38 -24.92 18.43
C ARG A 190 8.61 -23.55 19.06
N ASN A 191 9.05 -23.48 20.31
CA ASN A 191 9.36 -22.22 20.97
C ASN A 191 10.56 -21.51 20.31
N GLY A 192 11.59 -22.25 19.91
CA GLY A 192 12.73 -21.72 19.15
C GLY A 192 12.31 -21.12 17.80
N GLU A 193 11.44 -21.81 17.07
CA GLU A 193 10.83 -21.31 15.84
C GLU A 193 10.06 -20.00 16.06
N LEU A 194 9.22 -19.92 17.10
CA LEU A 194 8.48 -18.70 17.44
C LEU A 194 9.41 -17.53 17.82
N HIS A 195 10.42 -17.77 18.66
CA HIS A 195 11.37 -16.73 19.07
C HIS A 195 12.23 -16.23 17.90
N SER A 196 12.69 -17.13 17.02
CA SER A 196 13.45 -16.74 15.83
C SER A 196 12.61 -15.92 14.86
N SER A 197 11.35 -16.32 14.63
CA SER A 197 10.38 -15.59 13.78
C SER A 197 10.05 -14.21 14.34
N CYS A 198 9.87 -14.10 15.67
CA CYS A 198 9.66 -12.82 16.35
C CYS A 198 10.89 -11.91 16.19
N ARG A 199 12.10 -12.43 16.45
CA ARG A 199 13.36 -11.68 16.27
C ARG A 199 13.53 -11.18 14.84
N ALA A 200 13.28 -12.03 13.84
CA ALA A 200 13.34 -11.64 12.44
C ALA A 200 12.32 -10.54 12.10
N SER A 201 11.13 -10.58 12.69
CA SER A 201 10.11 -9.54 12.49
C SER A 201 10.48 -8.22 13.16
N LEU A 202 11.05 -8.26 14.36
CA LEU A 202 11.57 -7.08 15.04
C LEU A 202 12.73 -6.43 14.28
N ASN A 203 13.67 -7.24 13.77
CA ASN A 203 14.78 -6.73 12.95
C ASN A 203 14.26 -6.04 11.69
N ARG A 204 13.31 -6.66 10.98
CA ARG A 204 12.68 -6.03 9.81
C ARG A 204 11.97 -4.72 10.14
N LEU A 205 11.32 -4.64 11.29
CA LEU A 205 10.69 -3.40 11.75
C LEU A 205 11.74 -2.31 12.04
N ILE A 206 12.84 -2.68 12.71
CA ILE A 206 13.96 -1.77 12.99
C ILE A 206 14.57 -1.27 11.67
N ASP A 207 14.87 -2.17 10.74
CA ASP A 207 15.42 -1.82 9.44
C ASP A 207 14.46 -0.93 8.64
N TRP A 208 13.16 -1.18 8.70
CA TRP A 208 12.16 -0.30 8.09
C TRP A 208 12.14 1.08 8.74
N THR A 209 12.19 1.18 10.08
CA THR A 209 12.23 2.48 10.75
C THR A 209 13.51 3.26 10.48
N LEU A 210 14.65 2.58 10.31
CA LEU A 210 15.96 3.21 10.10
C LEU A 210 16.23 3.56 8.63
N ASN A 211 15.75 2.74 7.69
CA ASN A 211 16.06 2.87 6.26
C ASN A 211 14.85 3.28 5.40
N GLY A 212 13.65 3.27 5.97
CA GLY A 212 12.38 3.54 5.27
C GLY A 212 11.69 4.86 5.68
N SER A 213 12.36 5.72 6.46
CA SER A 213 11.84 7.05 6.85
C SER A 213 12.28 8.19 5.91
N ASN A 214 12.56 7.90 4.64
CA ASN A 214 12.75 8.91 3.58
C ASN A 214 11.63 8.79 2.56
#